data_AF-A0A7C8ZT12-F1
#
_entry.id   AF-A0A7C8ZT12-F1
#
_cell.length_a   1.000
_cell.length_b   1.000
_cell.length_c   1.000
_cell.angle_alpha   90.00
_cell.angle_beta   90.00
_cell.angle_gamma   90.00
#
_symmetry.space_group_name_H-M   'P 1'
#
loop_
_entity.id
_entity.type
_entity.pdbx_description
1 polymer ?
#
loop_
_entity_poly.entity_id
_entity_poly.type
_entity_poly.pdbx_seq_one_letter_code
_entity_poly.pdbx_strand_id
1 'polypeptide(L)'
;SLDKYNPGQILYSKCIIKQVLNSQQWKNPFEERRFSVAFTPQTFTYNDYKNAWYRTFRLHPNDHSWFFNFHDSCPNTFPIWFYHWWIWFGCAPTVFPPEANEGWDFWSKATTSMEPYMKQAQFFKQFNVAWIFCWEYRLHQYLPAPYPLSLVRVYKIKWWPEYKSK
;
A
#
# COMPACT_ATOMS: atom_id res chain seq x y z
N SER A 1 1.94 15.36 -8.48
CA SER A 1 1.92 16.72 -9.05
C SER A 1 2.55 17.67 -8.06
N LEU A 2 3.14 18.75 -8.56
CA LEU A 2 3.67 19.82 -7.72
C LEU A 2 2.52 20.69 -7.21
N ASP A 3 2.71 21.29 -6.04
CA ASP A 3 1.85 22.36 -5.57
C ASP A 3 1.99 23.60 -6.47
N LYS A 4 0.87 24.28 -6.75
CA LYS A 4 0.85 25.44 -7.65
C LYS A 4 1.55 26.67 -7.05
N TYR A 5 1.60 26.75 -5.72
CA TYR A 5 2.15 27.87 -4.95
C TYR A 5 3.52 27.53 -4.36
N ASN A 6 3.83 26.25 -4.17
CA ASN A 6 5.15 25.75 -3.79
C ASN A 6 5.62 24.63 -4.74
N PRO A 7 6.25 24.98 -5.88
CA PRO A 7 6.71 24.02 -6.88
C PRO A 7 7.72 22.98 -6.37
N GLY A 8 8.32 23.19 -5.19
CA GLY A 8 9.19 22.20 -4.54
C GLY A 8 8.44 21.12 -3.76
N GLN A 9 7.14 21.32 -3.49
CA GLN A 9 6.32 20.39 -2.71
C GLN A 9 5.61 19.40 -3.62
N ILE A 10 5.89 18.10 -3.40
CA ILE A 10 5.20 17.01 -4.08
C ILE A 10 3.96 16.68 -3.26
N LEU A 11 2.77 17.00 -3.77
CA LEU A 11 1.49 16.76 -3.08
C LEU A 11 1.02 15.30 -3.18
N TYR A 12 1.38 14.64 -4.27
CA TYR A 12 1.03 13.23 -4.46
C TYR A 12 1.98 12.53 -5.42
N SER A 13 2.15 11.23 -5.16
CA SER A 13 2.96 10.30 -5.96
C SER A 13 2.12 9.13 -6.45
N LYS A 14 2.53 8.53 -7.57
CA LYS A 14 1.90 7.36 -8.17
C LYS A 14 2.78 6.12 -7.94
N CYS A 15 2.21 5.06 -7.36
CA CYS A 15 2.84 3.76 -7.21
C CYS A 15 2.06 2.71 -8.01
N ILE A 16 2.66 2.22 -9.09
CA ILE A 16 2.08 1.13 -9.91
C ILE A 16 2.84 -0.15 -9.59
N ILE A 17 2.16 -1.10 -8.94
CA ILE A 17 2.76 -2.34 -8.47
C ILE A 17 2.81 -3.34 -9.63
N LYS A 18 4.00 -3.53 -10.19
CA LYS A 18 4.23 -4.49 -11.28
C LYS A 18 4.49 -5.90 -10.76
N GLN A 19 5.23 -6.03 -9.67
CA GLN A 19 5.55 -7.31 -9.06
C GLN A 19 5.98 -7.09 -7.60
N VAL A 20 5.62 -8.05 -6.75
CA VAL A 20 6.14 -8.15 -5.38
C VAL A 20 6.94 -9.43 -5.27
N LEU A 21 8.24 -9.31 -4.99
CA LEU A 21 9.13 -10.46 -4.96
C LEU A 21 8.95 -11.26 -3.67
N ASN A 22 8.83 -12.58 -3.80
CA ASN A 22 8.94 -13.51 -2.69
C ASN A 22 10.40 -14.00 -2.52
N SER A 23 10.69 -14.75 -1.45
CA SER A 23 12.05 -15.23 -1.15
C SER A 23 12.60 -16.18 -2.21
N GLN A 24 11.75 -17.01 -2.82
CA GLN A 24 12.15 -17.95 -3.88
C GLN A 24 12.53 -17.21 -5.18
N GLN A 25 11.76 -16.19 -5.56
CA GLN A 25 12.06 -15.28 -6.67
C GLN A 25 13.28 -14.39 -6.38
N TRP A 26 13.57 -14.15 -5.09
CA TRP A 26 14.81 -13.53 -4.68
C TRP A 26 16.03 -14.44 -4.90
N LYS A 27 15.82 -15.77 -5.03
CA LYS A 27 16.78 -16.87 -5.06
C LYS A 27 17.43 -17.12 -3.70
N ASN A 28 18.39 -16.29 -3.30
CA ASN A 28 19.06 -16.38 -2.01
C ASN A 28 18.77 -15.11 -1.18
N PRO A 29 18.00 -15.17 -0.08
CA PRO A 29 17.64 -14.00 0.73
C PRO A 29 18.82 -13.18 1.28
N PHE A 30 20.02 -13.78 1.35
CA PHE A 30 21.26 -13.13 1.78
C PHE A 30 22.07 -12.55 0.61
N GLU A 31 21.69 -12.84 -0.63
CA GLU A 31 22.29 -12.26 -1.82
C GLU A 31 21.82 -10.82 -1.99
N GLU A 32 22.79 -9.92 -2.15
CA GLU A 32 22.51 -8.53 -2.44
C GLU A 32 22.27 -8.31 -3.93
N ARG A 33 21.31 -7.44 -4.25
CA ARG A 33 21.06 -6.96 -5.61
C ARG A 33 21.62 -5.56 -5.78
N ARG A 34 21.99 -5.20 -6.99
CA ARG A 34 22.47 -3.85 -7.32
C ARG A 34 21.32 -2.95 -7.73
N PHE A 35 21.35 -1.69 -7.30
CA PHE A 35 20.48 -0.67 -7.88
C PHE A 35 20.83 -0.46 -9.35
N SER A 36 19.83 -0.14 -10.16
CA SER A 36 20.02 0.22 -11.58
C SER A 36 20.57 1.63 -11.77
N VAL A 37 20.55 2.44 -10.71
CA VAL A 37 21.08 3.80 -10.66
C VAL A 37 22.23 3.85 -9.66
N ALA A 38 23.11 4.83 -9.81
CA ALA A 38 24.18 5.06 -8.85
C ALA A 38 23.59 5.39 -7.47
N PHE A 39 23.97 4.61 -6.46
CA PHE A 39 23.55 4.80 -5.08
C PHE A 39 24.65 4.32 -4.11
N THR A 40 24.63 4.79 -2.87
CA THR A 40 25.61 4.38 -1.86
C THR A 40 24.86 3.95 -0.58
N PRO A 41 24.91 2.67 -0.19
CA PRO A 41 25.61 1.55 -0.86
C PRO A 41 24.97 1.17 -2.22
N GLN A 42 25.76 0.67 -3.19
CA GLN A 42 25.25 0.31 -4.53
C GLN A 42 24.35 -0.94 -4.52
N THR A 43 24.30 -1.64 -3.39
CA THR A 43 23.60 -2.90 -3.22
C THR A 43 22.53 -2.84 -2.14
N PHE A 44 21.58 -3.77 -2.18
CA PHE A 44 20.52 -3.93 -1.20
C PHE A 44 20.11 -5.40 -1.06
N THR A 45 19.72 -5.78 0.16
CA THR A 45 19.28 -7.14 0.49
C THR A 45 17.77 -7.32 0.25
N TYR A 46 17.28 -8.55 0.34
CA TYR A 46 15.83 -8.81 0.36
C TYR A 46 15.14 -8.14 1.55
N ASN A 47 15.83 -8.02 2.68
CA ASN A 47 15.29 -7.35 3.85
C ASN A 47 15.16 -5.83 3.62
N ASP A 48 16.15 -5.21 2.97
CA ASP A 48 16.08 -3.81 2.57
C ASP A 48 14.92 -3.57 1.60
N TYR A 49 14.73 -4.47 0.62
CA TYR A 49 13.59 -4.43 -0.28
C TYR A 49 12.25 -4.46 0.47
N LYS A 50 12.05 -5.40 1.41
CA LYS A 50 10.84 -5.43 2.24
C LYS A 50 10.70 -4.16 3.07
N ASN A 51 11.77 -3.71 3.73
CA ASN A 51 11.75 -2.51 4.57
C ASN A 51 11.45 -1.24 3.77
N ALA A 52 11.91 -1.16 2.52
CA ALA A 52 11.61 -0.04 1.63
C ALA A 52 10.09 0.11 1.43
N TRP A 53 9.35 -1.00 1.26
CA TRP A 53 7.88 -0.94 1.21
C TRP A 53 7.28 -0.31 2.47
N TYR A 54 7.73 -0.69 3.67
CA TYR A 54 7.17 -0.13 4.91
C TYR A 54 7.61 1.31 5.19
N ARG A 55 8.81 1.70 4.74
CA ARG A 55 9.40 3.02 5.02
C ARG A 55 8.92 4.07 4.02
N THR A 56 8.92 3.77 2.73
CA THR A 56 8.58 4.72 1.66
C THR A 56 7.18 5.31 1.85
N PHE A 57 6.18 4.47 2.15
CA PHE A 57 4.80 4.95 2.31
C PHE A 57 4.52 5.57 3.68
N ARG A 58 5.53 5.65 4.55
CA ARG A 58 5.54 6.46 5.77
C ARG A 58 6.35 7.74 5.61
N LEU A 59 6.79 8.09 4.41
CA LEU A 59 7.36 9.42 4.16
C LEU A 59 6.23 10.44 4.03
N HIS A 60 6.55 11.69 4.38
CA HIS A 60 5.66 12.86 4.25
C HIS A 60 4.26 12.67 4.86
N PRO A 61 4.15 12.62 6.21
CA PRO A 61 2.83 12.69 6.85
C PRO A 61 2.11 13.99 6.49
N ASN A 62 0.78 14.00 6.58
CA ASN A 62 -0.14 15.15 6.51
C ASN A 62 -0.36 15.75 5.12
N ASP A 63 0.70 16.01 4.36
CA ASP A 63 0.66 16.82 3.14
C ASP A 63 1.04 16.06 1.86
N HIS A 64 1.12 14.72 1.95
CA HIS A 64 1.34 13.85 0.80
C HIS A 64 0.32 12.72 0.71
N SER A 65 -0.02 12.33 -0.52
CA SER A 65 -0.85 11.17 -0.80
C SER A 65 -0.24 10.26 -1.86
N TRP A 66 -0.48 8.96 -1.70
CA TRP A 66 -0.03 7.92 -2.60
C TRP A 66 -1.22 7.38 -3.38
N PHE A 67 -1.19 7.52 -4.69
CA PHE A 67 -2.06 6.77 -5.57
C PHE A 67 -1.45 5.40 -5.81
N PHE A 68 -2.19 4.34 -5.50
CA PHE A 68 -1.81 2.97 -5.75
C PHE A 68 -2.69 2.35 -6.82
N ASN A 69 -2.06 1.56 -7.68
CA ASN A 69 -2.76 0.57 -8.48
C ASN A 69 -1.84 -0.61 -8.78
N PHE A 70 -2.41 -1.76 -9.13
CA PHE A 70 -1.65 -2.87 -9.67
C PHE A 70 -1.53 -2.73 -11.19
N HIS A 71 -0.38 -3.13 -11.74
CA HIS A 71 -0.26 -3.31 -13.18
C HIS A 71 -1.01 -4.58 -13.61
N ASP A 72 -1.51 -4.62 -14.86
CA ASP A 72 -2.25 -5.79 -15.37
C ASP A 72 -1.41 -7.07 -15.31
N SER A 73 -0.11 -6.96 -15.63
CA SER A 73 0.85 -8.07 -15.58
C SER A 73 1.27 -8.50 -14.16
N CYS A 74 0.76 -7.85 -13.10
CA CYS A 74 1.14 -8.22 -11.74
C CYS A 74 0.55 -9.59 -11.37
N PRO A 75 1.29 -10.48 -10.69
CA PRO A 75 0.71 -11.75 -10.23
C PRO A 75 -0.43 -11.54 -9.23
N ASN A 76 -1.39 -12.46 -9.20
CA ASN A 76 -2.49 -12.46 -8.24
C ASN A 76 -2.12 -13.04 -6.86
N THR A 77 -0.90 -13.56 -6.71
CA THR A 77 -0.42 -14.12 -5.45
C THR A 77 0.75 -13.29 -4.94
N PHE A 78 0.72 -12.99 -3.65
CA PHE A 78 1.72 -12.16 -2.99
C PHE A 78 2.40 -12.92 -1.85
N PRO A 79 3.64 -12.56 -1.49
CA PRO A 79 4.27 -13.11 -0.30
C PRO A 79 3.55 -12.67 0.98
N ILE A 80 3.61 -13.49 2.04
CA ILE A 80 2.93 -13.25 3.33
C ILE A 80 3.22 -11.85 3.89
N TRP A 81 4.49 -11.40 3.83
CA TRP A 81 4.87 -10.09 4.34
C TRP A 81 4.18 -8.93 3.61
N PHE A 82 3.79 -9.11 2.34
CA PHE A 82 3.08 -8.09 1.57
C PHE A 82 1.59 -8.07 1.95
N TYR A 83 1.01 -9.23 2.25
CA TYR A 83 -0.32 -9.26 2.85
C TYR A 83 -0.35 -8.58 4.22
N HIS A 84 0.71 -8.69 5.03
CA HIS A 84 0.83 -7.90 6.26
C HIS A 84 1.02 -6.40 5.98
N TRP A 85 1.75 -6.05 4.92
CA TRP A 85 1.88 -4.66 4.47
C TRP A 85 0.51 -4.09 4.07
N TRP A 86 -0.33 -4.89 3.39
CA TRP A 86 -1.69 -4.52 2.98
C TRP A 86 -2.55 -4.05 4.15
N ILE A 87 -2.41 -4.67 5.33
CA ILE A 87 -3.19 -4.28 6.54
C ILE A 87 -2.98 -2.79 6.88
N TRP A 88 -1.79 -2.25 6.63
CA TRP A 88 -1.43 -0.88 6.99
C TRP A 88 -1.62 0.13 5.85
N PHE A 89 -1.32 -0.28 4.61
CA PHE A 89 -1.20 0.62 3.46
C PHE A 89 -2.13 0.28 2.30
N GLY A 90 -2.71 -0.91 2.33
CA GLY A 90 -3.74 -1.34 1.39
C GLY A 90 -5.04 -0.61 1.62
N CYS A 91 -6.07 -1.07 0.91
CA CYS A 91 -7.41 -0.50 1.02
C CYS A 91 -8.39 -1.56 1.52
N ALA A 92 -9.52 -1.09 2.05
CA ALA A 92 -10.58 -1.93 2.58
C ALA A 92 -11.85 -1.74 1.76
N PRO A 93 -12.64 -2.80 1.50
CA PRO A 93 -13.90 -2.71 0.74
C PRO A 93 -14.91 -1.72 1.33
N THR A 94 -14.77 -1.35 2.61
CA THR A 94 -15.61 -0.34 3.27
C THR A 94 -15.56 1.05 2.63
N VAL A 95 -14.58 1.34 1.77
CA VAL A 95 -14.54 2.60 1.01
C VAL A 95 -15.34 2.57 -0.29
N PHE A 96 -15.87 1.40 -0.69
CA PHE A 96 -16.69 1.28 -1.88
C PHE A 96 -18.08 1.86 -1.66
N PRO A 97 -18.67 2.48 -2.69
CA PRO A 97 -20.08 2.86 -2.63
C PRO A 97 -20.95 1.59 -2.69
N PRO A 98 -22.23 1.68 -2.29
CA PRO A 98 -23.13 0.54 -2.25
C PRO A 98 -23.18 -0.27 -3.55
N GLU A 99 -23.12 0.39 -4.70
CA GLU A 99 -23.23 -0.24 -6.02
C GLU A 99 -22.02 -1.14 -6.34
N ALA A 100 -20.86 -0.87 -5.75
CA ALA A 100 -19.64 -1.67 -5.93
C ALA A 100 -19.46 -2.75 -4.85
N ASN A 101 -20.27 -2.74 -3.78
CA ASN A 101 -20.18 -3.73 -2.71
C ASN A 101 -20.63 -5.13 -3.15
N GLU A 102 -21.57 -5.23 -4.08
CA GLU A 102 -22.06 -6.53 -4.58
C GLU A 102 -20.92 -7.40 -5.14
N GLY A 103 -19.98 -6.80 -5.87
CA GLY A 103 -18.81 -7.50 -6.40
C GLY A 103 -17.89 -8.02 -5.30
N TRP A 104 -17.67 -7.23 -4.24
CA TRP A 104 -16.92 -7.67 -3.08
C TRP A 104 -17.63 -8.79 -2.32
N ASP A 105 -18.95 -8.70 -2.12
CA ASP A 105 -19.73 -9.71 -1.40
C ASP A 105 -19.71 -11.05 -2.12
N PHE A 106 -19.85 -11.04 -3.45
CA PHE A 106 -19.70 -12.23 -4.28
C PHE A 106 -18.31 -12.84 -4.13
N TRP A 107 -17.25 -12.03 -4.28
CA TRP A 107 -15.86 -12.48 -4.14
C TRP A 107 -15.57 -13.06 -2.75
N SER A 108 -16.01 -12.39 -1.69
CA SER A 108 -15.78 -12.79 -0.30
C SER A 108 -16.43 -14.14 0.02
N LYS A 109 -17.64 -14.38 -0.49
CA LYS A 109 -18.35 -15.67 -0.39
C LYS A 109 -17.67 -16.77 -1.21
N ALA A 110 -17.08 -16.44 -2.35
CA ALA A 110 -16.35 -17.41 -3.18
C ALA A 110 -14.97 -17.78 -2.61
N THR A 111 -14.37 -16.92 -1.77
CA THR A 111 -13.00 -17.08 -1.24
C THR A 111 -12.97 -17.32 0.27
N THR A 112 -13.92 -18.08 0.82
CA THR A 112 -14.11 -18.27 2.28
C THR A 112 -12.88 -18.76 3.03
N SER A 113 -12.06 -19.62 2.44
CA SER A 113 -10.87 -20.24 3.05
C SER A 113 -9.68 -19.32 3.26
N MET A 114 -9.70 -18.10 2.71
CA MET A 114 -8.61 -17.14 2.84
C MET A 114 -8.79 -16.20 4.04
N GLU A 115 -7.71 -15.60 4.52
CA GLU A 115 -7.80 -14.50 5.49
C GLU A 115 -8.37 -13.23 4.84
N PRO A 116 -9.14 -12.39 5.57
CA PRO A 116 -9.80 -11.21 5.01
C PRO A 116 -8.86 -10.27 4.24
N TYR A 117 -7.69 -9.95 4.80
CA TYR A 117 -6.71 -9.05 4.17
C TYR A 117 -6.09 -9.65 2.90
N MET A 118 -5.99 -10.98 2.80
CA MET A 118 -5.53 -11.66 1.58
C MET A 118 -6.58 -11.55 0.48
N LYS A 119 -7.86 -11.77 0.82
CA LYS A 119 -8.98 -11.62 -0.13
C LYS A 119 -9.06 -10.20 -0.67
N GLN A 120 -8.86 -9.21 0.19
CA GLN A 120 -8.85 -7.80 -0.18
C GLN A 120 -7.73 -7.49 -1.19
N ALA A 121 -6.49 -7.84 -0.85
CA ALA A 121 -5.35 -7.60 -1.74
C ALA A 121 -5.55 -8.26 -3.12
N GLN A 122 -6.03 -9.52 -3.14
CA GLN A 122 -6.31 -10.22 -4.38
C GLN A 122 -7.49 -9.63 -5.15
N PHE A 123 -8.56 -9.22 -4.48
CA PHE A 123 -9.69 -8.55 -5.12
C PHE A 123 -9.25 -7.25 -5.80
N PHE A 124 -8.53 -6.39 -5.07
CA PHE A 124 -8.03 -5.14 -5.62
C PHE A 124 -7.11 -5.35 -6.83
N LYS A 125 -6.29 -6.40 -6.80
CA LYS A 125 -5.49 -6.77 -7.96
C LYS A 125 -6.33 -7.33 -9.12
N GLN A 126 -7.21 -8.29 -8.85
CA GLN A 126 -7.99 -9.01 -9.86
C GLN A 126 -8.94 -8.09 -10.63
N PHE A 127 -9.56 -7.13 -9.92
CA PHE A 127 -10.51 -6.17 -10.48
C PHE A 127 -9.88 -4.81 -10.78
N ASN A 128 -8.54 -4.71 -10.73
CA ASN A 128 -7.78 -3.50 -11.05
C ASN A 128 -8.28 -2.25 -10.30
N VAL A 129 -8.55 -2.42 -9.01
CA VAL A 129 -9.11 -1.37 -8.16
C VAL A 129 -7.97 -0.47 -7.66
N ALA A 130 -7.96 0.77 -8.10
CA ALA A 130 -7.03 1.78 -7.62
C ALA A 130 -7.50 2.40 -6.29
N TRP A 131 -6.55 2.81 -5.46
CA TRP A 131 -6.84 3.50 -4.20
C TRP A 131 -5.85 4.62 -3.91
N ILE A 132 -6.29 5.59 -3.13
CA ILE A 132 -5.45 6.64 -2.56
C ILE A 132 -5.22 6.30 -1.09
N PHE A 133 -3.98 6.47 -0.66
CA PHE A 133 -3.54 6.31 0.72
C PHE A 133 -2.81 7.58 1.16
N CYS A 134 -3.17 8.12 2.32
CA CYS A 134 -2.35 9.09 3.03
C CYS A 134 -2.43 8.85 4.53
N TRP A 135 -1.57 9.52 5.29
CA TRP A 135 -1.54 9.36 6.72
C TRP A 135 -1.09 10.65 7.40
N GLU A 136 -1.50 10.83 8.64
CA GLU A 136 -1.16 12.00 9.45
C GLU A 136 -0.94 11.63 10.90
N TYR A 137 -0.28 12.52 11.63
CA TYR A 137 -0.23 12.43 13.08
C TYR A 137 -1.40 13.20 13.69
N ARG A 138 -2.07 12.58 14.66
CA ARG A 138 -3.07 13.26 15.49
C ARG A 138 -2.75 13.06 16.96
N LEU A 139 -3.10 14.05 17.78
CA LEU A 139 -3.17 13.86 19.22
C LEU A 139 -4.53 13.25 19.55
N HIS A 140 -4.52 12.13 20.27
CA HIS A 140 -5.73 11.44 20.70
C HIS A 140 -5.54 10.86 22.10
N GLN A 141 -6.58 10.86 22.91
CA GLN A 141 -6.55 10.24 24.23
C GLN A 141 -6.77 8.72 24.10
N TYR A 142 -5.71 8.01 23.70
CA TYR A 142 -5.77 6.56 23.52
C TYR A 142 -5.47 5.78 24.82
N LEU A 143 -4.56 6.30 25.65
CA LEU A 143 -4.18 5.69 26.91
C LEU A 143 -5.00 6.27 28.07
N PRO A 144 -5.33 5.47 29.11
CA PRO A 144 -5.97 5.97 30.31
C PRO A 144 -5.02 6.89 31.10
N ALA A 145 -5.57 7.60 32.10
CA ALA A 145 -4.80 8.45 33.00
C ALA A 145 -3.58 7.69 33.59
N PRO A 146 -2.41 8.36 33.75
CA PRO A 146 -2.19 9.81 33.68
C PRO A 146 -1.75 10.35 32.30
N TYR A 147 -1.95 9.62 31.20
CA TYR A 147 -1.48 10.03 29.87
C TYR A 147 -2.63 10.62 29.01
N PRO A 148 -2.97 11.92 29.15
CA PRO A 148 -4.15 12.50 28.51
C PRO A 148 -4.03 12.59 26.99
N LEU A 149 -2.82 12.56 26.42
CA LEU A 149 -2.58 12.73 25.00
C LEU A 149 -1.55 11.73 24.49
N SER A 150 -1.93 10.97 23.48
CA SER A 150 -1.06 10.07 22.71
C SER A 150 -0.93 10.60 21.29
N LEU A 151 0.30 10.62 20.77
CA LEU A 151 0.55 10.88 19.36
C LEU A 151 0.25 9.60 18.57
N VAL A 152 -0.85 9.60 17.83
CA VAL A 152 -1.29 8.45 17.04
C VAL A 152 -1.11 8.71 15.55
N ARG A 153 -0.89 7.65 14.78
CA ARG A 153 -0.93 7.69 13.32
C ARG A 153 -2.35 7.38 12.86
N VAL A 154 -2.91 8.25 12.03
CA VAL A 154 -4.22 8.05 11.42
C VAL A 154 -4.02 7.85 9.93
N TYR A 155 -4.38 6.66 9.45
CA TYR A 155 -4.36 6.32 8.04
C TYR A 155 -5.69 6.69 7.40
N LYS A 156 -5.65 7.24 6.19
CA LYS A 156 -6.81 7.60 5.38
C LYS A 156 -6.70 6.89 4.05
N ILE A 157 -7.78 6.23 3.66
CA ILE A 157 -7.89 5.49 2.42
C ILE A 157 -9.12 5.96 1.65
N LYS A 158 -9.01 5.99 0.32
CA LYS A 158 -10.12 6.32 -0.56
C LYS A 158 -10.04 5.47 -1.83
N TRP A 159 -11.15 4.89 -2.25
CA TRP A 159 -11.23 4.23 -3.55
C TRP A 159 -11.17 5.27 -4.68
N TRP A 160 -10.45 4.93 -5.75
CA TRP A 160 -10.38 5.76 -6.94
C TRP A 160 -11.22 5.13 -8.08
N PRO A 161 -12.44 5.64 -8.34
CA PRO A 161 -13.35 5.07 -9.33
C PRO A 161 -12.90 5.29 -10.78
N GLU A 162 -12.07 6.31 -11.02
CA GLU A 162 -11.66 6.69 -12.36
C GLU A 162 -10.41 5.92 -12.80
N TYR A 163 -10.58 4.68 -13.24
CA TYR A 163 -9.56 4.04 -14.07
C TYR A 163 -10.17 3.11 -15.12
N LYS A 164 -10.13 3.57 -16.38
CA LYS A 164 -10.20 2.72 -17.56
C LYS A 164 -8.75 2.49 -18.00
N SER A 165 -8.19 1.29 -17.85
CA SER A 165 -7.06 0.93 -18.70
C SER A 165 -7.60 0.62 -20.09
N LYS A 166 -7.11 1.35 -21.08
CA LYS A 166 -7.13 0.92 -22.47
C LYS A 166 -6.08 -0.16 -22.67
#